data_AF-K2C5U4-F1
#
_entry.id   AF-K2C5U4-F1
#
_cell.length_a   1.000
_cell.length_b   1.000
_cell.length_c   1.000
_cell.angle_alpha   90.00
_cell.angle_beta   90.00
_cell.angle_gamma   90.00
#
_symmetry.space_group_name_H-M   'P 1'
#
loop_
_entity.id
_entity.type
_entity.pdbx_description
1 polymer ?
#
loop_
_entity_poly.entity_id
_entity_poly.type
_entity_poly.pdbx_seq_one_letter_code
_entity_poly.pdbx_strand_id
1 'polypeptide(L)' 'RWIAVQNYQAESWPLLIQLWKYSNLHFIHVIGCIDESALGSIWISALGEKISLFDMIVDYPRHLQLHLNEIEALLAG' A
#
# COMPACT_ATOMS: atom_id res chain seq x y z
N ARG A 1 7.55 -18.77 -4.85
CA ARG A 1 7.02 -17.98 -3.71
C ARG A 1 7.41 -16.51 -3.93
N TRP A 2 6.54 -15.71 -4.56
CA TRP A 2 6.81 -14.30 -4.90
C TRP A 2 7.06 -13.40 -3.67
N ILE A 3 6.37 -13.67 -2.55
CA ILE A 3 6.59 -12.90 -1.32
C ILE A 3 7.96 -13.22 -0.71
N ALA A 4 8.32 -14.50 -0.65
CA ALA A 4 9.57 -14.93 0.00
C ALA A 4 10.83 -14.46 -0.74
N VAL A 5 10.79 -14.32 -2.07
CA VAL A 5 11.97 -13.88 -2.84
C VAL A 5 12.34 -12.41 -2.57
N GLN A 6 11.43 -11.60 -2.00
CA GLN A 6 11.71 -10.20 -1.68
C GLN A 6 12.70 -10.03 -0.51
N ASN A 7 12.81 -11.03 0.38
CA ASN A 7 13.84 -11.12 1.42
C ASN A 7 14.05 -9.84 2.29
N TYR A 8 13.00 -9.05 2.53
CA TYR A 8 13.12 -7.79 3.26
C TYR A 8 13.67 -7.94 4.68
N GLN A 9 13.54 -9.11 5.31
CA GLN A 9 14.08 -9.37 6.63
C GLN A 9 15.61 -9.24 6.71
N ALA A 10 16.31 -9.48 5.60
CA ALA A 10 17.76 -9.36 5.49
C ALA A 10 18.23 -8.04 4.86
N GLU A 11 17.30 -7.14 4.52
CA GLU A 11 17.60 -5.87 3.87
C GLU A 11 17.94 -4.77 4.90
N SER A 12 18.69 -3.78 4.46
CA SER A 12 19.06 -2.59 5.23
C SER A 12 17.81 -1.79 5.64
N TRP A 13 17.67 -1.53 6.94
CA TRP A 13 16.55 -0.74 7.46
C TRP A 13 16.43 0.66 6.82
N PRO A 14 17.51 1.48 6.72
CA PRO A 14 17.45 2.73 5.97
C PRO A 14 16.99 2.58 4.53
N LEU A 15 17.36 1.50 3.85
CA LEU A 15 16.92 1.25 2.47
C LEU A 15 15.43 0.94 2.41
N LEU A 16 14.90 0.14 3.34
CA LEU A 16 13.48 -0.16 3.45
C LEU A 16 12.64 1.09 3.69
N ILE A 17 13.10 1.99 4.56
CA ILE A 17 12.44 3.28 4.80
C ILE A 17 12.41 4.14 3.52
N GLN A 18 13.52 4.19 2.77
CA GLN A 18 13.56 4.94 1.52
C GLN A 18 12.66 4.31 0.45
N LEU A 19 12.70 2.98 0.30
CA LEU A 19 11.79 2.26 -0.59
C LEU A 19 10.34 2.64 -0.29
N TRP A 20 9.92 2.54 0.98
CA TRP A 20 8.57 2.85 1.37
C TRP A 20 8.18 4.31 1.10
N LYS A 21 9.07 5.26 1.41
CA LYS A 21 8.88 6.69 1.10
C LYS A 21 8.70 6.93 -0.40
N TYR A 22 9.59 6.39 -1.23
CA TYR A 22 9.56 6.61 -2.67
C TYR A 22 8.41 5.87 -3.35
N SER A 23 8.00 4.71 -2.86
CA SER A 23 6.78 4.04 -3.33
C SER A 23 5.53 4.89 -3.07
N ASN A 24 5.40 5.49 -1.88
CA ASN A 24 4.28 6.37 -1.57
C ASN A 24 4.24 7.62 -2.48
N LEU A 25 5.39 8.25 -2.72
CA LEU A 25 5.49 9.37 -3.65
C LEU A 25 5.09 8.96 -5.09
N HIS A 26 5.52 7.78 -5.52
CA HIS A 26 5.13 7.24 -6.81
C HIS A 26 3.63 6.97 -6.88
N PHE A 27 3.01 6.41 -5.84
CA PHE A 27 1.57 6.19 -5.81
C PHE A 27 0.78 7.50 -5.88
N ILE A 28 1.20 8.54 -5.15
CA ILE A 28 0.59 9.88 -5.25
C ILE A 28 0.64 10.40 -6.70
N HIS A 29 1.80 10.28 -7.35
CA HIS A 29 1.94 10.68 -8.75
C HIS A 29 1.02 9.89 -9.67
N VAL A 30 0.99 8.56 -9.54
CA VAL A 30 0.12 7.68 -10.35
C VAL A 30 -1.34 8.04 -10.14
N ILE A 31 -1.78 8.20 -8.88
CA ILE A 31 -3.15 8.58 -8.52
C ILE A 31 -3.53 9.91 -9.18
N GLY A 32 -2.63 10.91 -9.15
CA GLY A 32 -2.84 12.20 -9.81
C GLY A 32 -2.90 12.16 -11.34
N CYS A 33 -2.53 11.03 -11.96
CA CYS A 33 -2.59 10.81 -13.40
C CYS A 33 -3.74 9.88 -13.84
N ILE A 34 -4.58 9.40 -12.91
CA ILE A 34 -5.70 8.52 -13.24
C ILE A 34 -6.78 9.30 -14.00
N ASP A 35 -7.25 8.74 -15.11
CA ASP A 35 -8.44 9.22 -15.80
C ASP A 35 -9.68 9.00 -14.91
N GLU A 36 -10.45 10.05 -14.66
CA GLU A 36 -11.64 10.00 -13.81
C GLU A 36 -12.68 8.97 -14.31
N SER A 37 -12.74 8.70 -15.61
CA SER A 37 -13.61 7.67 -16.19
C SER A 37 -13.24 6.25 -15.73
N ALA A 38 -12.00 6.03 -15.28
CA ALA A 38 -11.52 4.75 -14.79
C ALA A 38 -11.86 4.49 -13.31
N LEU A 39 -12.34 5.49 -12.56
CA LEU A 39 -12.59 5.38 -11.11
C LEU A 39 -13.60 4.29 -10.73
N GLY A 40 -14.53 3.97 -11.65
CA GLY A 40 -15.50 2.87 -11.49
C GLY A 40 -14.94 1.47 -11.78
N SER A 41 -13.67 1.34 -12.18
CA SER A 41 -13.04 0.05 -12.45
C SER A 41 -13.01 -0.81 -11.19
N ILE A 42 -13.33 -2.10 -11.32
CA ILE A 42 -13.47 -3.00 -10.17
C ILE A 42 -12.28 -3.97 -10.09
N TRP A 43 -11.66 -4.02 -8.92
CA TRP A 43 -10.79 -5.11 -8.51
C TRP A 43 -11.58 -6.14 -7.70
N ILE A 44 -11.32 -7.42 -7.95
CA ILE A 44 -11.90 -8.53 -7.18
C ILE A 44 -10.82 -9.07 -6.25
N SER A 45 -11.04 -8.95 -4.94
CA SER A 45 -10.09 -9.37 -3.91
C SER A 45 -9.93 -10.89 -3.86
N ALA A 46 -8.91 -11.37 -3.16
CA ALA A 46 -8.73 -12.81 -2.92
C ALA A 46 -9.90 -13.43 -2.12
N LEU A 47 -10.67 -12.61 -1.40
CA LEU A 47 -11.87 -13.01 -0.67
C LEU A 47 -13.15 -12.88 -1.52
N GLY A 48 -13.04 -12.46 -2.79
CA GLY A 48 -14.16 -12.26 -3.70
C GLY A 48 -14.87 -10.92 -3.55
N GLU A 49 -14.31 -9.98 -2.78
CA GLU A 49 -14.89 -8.65 -2.59
C GLU A 49 -14.67 -7.80 -3.83
N LYS A 50 -15.67 -6.98 -4.19
CA LYS A 50 -15.57 -6.03 -5.29
C LYS A 50 -15.22 -4.66 -4.71
N ILE A 51 -14.07 -4.13 -5.12
CA ILE A 51 -13.56 -2.86 -4.64
C ILE A 51 -13.34 -1.97 -5.86
N SER A 52 -13.92 -0.76 -5.86
CA SER A 52 -13.68 0.19 -6.94
C SER A 52 -12.28 0.80 -6.83
N LEU A 53 -11.74 1.28 -7.95
CA LEU A 53 -10.50 2.04 -7.96
C LEU A 53 -10.60 3.28 -7.07
N PHE A 54 -11.74 3.97 -7.07
CA PHE A 54 -12.03 5.07 -6.17
C PHE A 54 -11.90 4.67 -4.69
N ASP A 55 -12.57 3.58 -4.29
CA ASP A 55 -12.54 3.11 -2.91
C ASP A 55 -11.12 2.75 -2.49
N MET A 56 -10.35 2.10 -3.37
CA MET A 56 -8.96 1.73 -3.11
C MET A 56 -8.06 2.96 -2.90
N ILE A 57 -8.26 4.04 -3.67
CA ILE A 57 -7.50 5.28 -3.53
C ILE A 57 -7.82 5.97 -2.20
N VAL A 58 -9.10 6.12 -1.87
CA VAL A 58 -9.55 6.82 -0.66
C VAL A 58 -9.19 6.04 0.60
N ASP A 59 -9.19 4.71 0.52
CA ASP A 59 -8.88 3.85 1.66
C ASP A 59 -7.38 3.74 1.95
N TYR A 60 -6.52 3.92 0.94
CA TYR A 60 -5.08 3.71 1.06
C TYR A 60 -4.44 4.45 2.25
N PRO A 61 -4.69 5.75 2.51
CA PRO A 61 -4.10 6.44 3.67
C PRO A 61 -4.57 5.85 5.00
N ARG A 62 -5.85 5.44 5.11
CA ARG A 62 -6.39 4.81 6.32
C ARG A 62 -5.73 3.46 6.56
N HIS A 63 -5.54 2.67 5.51
CA HIS A 63 -4.88 1.38 5.59
C HIS A 63 -3.39 1.52 5.95
N LEU A 64 -2.70 2.52 5.42
CA LEU A 64 -1.33 2.83 5.78
C LEU A 64 -1.20 3.16 7.28
N GLN A 65 -2.13 3.97 7.80
CA GLN A 65 -2.16 4.34 9.22
C GLN A 65 -2.45 3.12 10.12
N LEU A 66 -3.32 2.20 9.68
CA LEU A 66 -3.57 0.94 10.40
C LEU A 66 -2.26 0.17 10.63
N HIS A 67 -1.45 -0.03 9.59
CA HIS A 67 -0.18 -0.75 9.70
C HIS A 67 0.88 0.00 10.51
N LEU A 68 0.90 1.32 10.46
CA LEU A 68 1.76 2.12 11.34
C LEU A 68 1.39 1.89 12.82
N ASN A 69 0.11 1.89 13.14
CA ASN A 69 -0.36 1.63 14.51
C ASN A 69 -0.02 0.21 14.97
N GLU A 70 -0.05 -0.79 14.08
CA GLU A 70 0.38 -2.15 14.39
C GLU A 70 1.88 -2.22 14.75
N ILE A 71 2.72 -1.47 14.04
CA ILE A 71 4.16 -1.35 14.37
C ILE A 71 4.33 -0.68 15.73
N GLU A 72 3.62 0.42 15.98
CA GLU A 72 3.66 1.10 17.28
C GLU A 72 3.23 0.17 18.43
N ALA A 73 2.17 -0.61 18.23
CA ALA A 73 1.70 -1.58 19.21
C ALA A 73 2.75 -2.67 19.51
N LEU A 74 3.49 -3.13 18.49
CA LEU A 74 4.59 -4.09 18.66
C LEU A 74 5.79 -3.49 19.41
N LEU A 75 6.02 -2.18 19.30
CA LEU A 75 7.09 -1.47 20.04
C LEU A 75 6.71 -1.17 21.49
N ALA A 76 5.41 -1.12 21.81
CA ALA A 76 4.89 -0.79 23.13
C ALA A 76 4.77 -2.01 24.08
N GLY A 77 4.88 -3.23 23.56
CA GLY A 77 4.89 -4.50 24.32
C GLY A 77 6.29 -5.06 24.50
#